data_AF-A0AAD1VIC3-F1
#
_entry.id   AF-A0AAD1VIC3-F1
#
_cell.length_a   1.000
_cell.length_b   1.000
_cell.length_c   1.000
_cell.angle_alpha   90.00
_cell.angle_beta   90.00
_cell.angle_gamma   90.00
#
_symmetry.space_group_name_H-M   'P 1'
#
loop_
_entity.id
_entity.type
_entity.pdbx_description
1 polymer ?
#
loop_
_entity_poly.entity_id
_entity_poly.type
_entity_poly.pdbx_seq_one_letter_code
_entity_poly.pdbx_strand_id
1 'polypeptide(L)'
;MAEPEETSSLSSPSPPGSPAPVPLEEAEPDTWETDLAEALEAGGCDLETVRNIIQRRLIPSDLRAKVWKIALNVAGKGDSLASWDGSLDLPEQPLIHQDCENLIDQLAIPEDQKSAVLKDVESVVTFYCKSRNVKYHEGVSWIHLLKPLVDLQLPRSDLYNCFYAIMNKYIPRDCYKKGKPFHLFRLLLQYHEPELCSFLDTKKITPDLYALNWFGSLFAYHCPVDVTQAIWDSYLQQGDPFIMYFLMLIMLVNAKEILLAQETDGKEEYIKLLESSPSNLEAGDIEDLFHLAQYYYSKTPASFRKNHNSLFGSSLIALKDDTDLSQALCLSISVSEILQANQQQGDGVRFFVVDCRPAEQYNSGHLSTAFHLDSDLMLQNPGEFALSVKSLLEAQKQSIESGSVAGGEHLCFMGSGREEEDMYMNMVLAHFLQKNKEYVCIAKGGFMVLQQHLADINVDGPDNGYGHWIISTTGSRSSMSSYADGDSSNGMGDGKGVKSLVNKMTVALKTKSVNVKEKVISFIENTSTPVERLVPY
;
A
#
# COMPACT_ATOMS: atom_id res chain seq x y z
N MET A 1 -71.36 -50.07 -62.81
CA MET A 1 -70.41 -49.86 -63.92
C MET A 1 -70.13 -48.37 -63.96
N ALA A 2 -68.85 -48.01 -64.14
CA ALA A 2 -68.27 -46.66 -64.24
C ALA A 2 -67.86 -45.95 -62.93
N GLU A 3 -66.53 -45.71 -62.86
CA GLU A 3 -65.73 -44.60 -62.29
C GLU A 3 -66.44 -43.21 -62.27
N PRO A 4 -65.95 -42.14 -61.57
CA PRO A 4 -64.53 -41.75 -61.43
C PRO A 4 -64.08 -40.92 -60.19
N GLU A 5 -62.77 -40.61 -60.23
CA GLU A 5 -62.03 -39.38 -59.87
C GLU A 5 -61.82 -38.90 -58.42
N GLU A 6 -60.54 -38.58 -58.20
CA GLU A 6 -59.84 -38.10 -57.01
C GLU A 6 -60.13 -36.64 -56.66
N THR A 7 -60.07 -36.33 -55.36
CA THR A 7 -59.63 -35.00 -54.88
C THR A 7 -58.73 -35.16 -53.65
N SER A 8 -57.51 -34.63 -53.76
CA SER A 8 -56.53 -34.45 -52.68
C SER A 8 -56.83 -33.22 -51.82
N SER A 9 -56.57 -33.28 -50.51
CA SER A 9 -56.28 -32.09 -49.69
C SER A 9 -55.26 -32.42 -48.60
N LEU A 10 -54.26 -31.54 -48.50
CA LEU A 10 -52.96 -31.70 -47.85
C LEU A 10 -53.00 -31.89 -46.32
N SER A 11 -52.02 -32.65 -45.80
CA SER A 11 -51.51 -32.57 -44.43
C SER A 11 -50.01 -32.27 -44.41
N SER A 12 -49.62 -31.41 -43.48
CA SER A 12 -48.33 -30.76 -43.27
C SER A 12 -47.16 -31.70 -42.88
N PRO A 13 -45.90 -31.36 -43.22
CA PRO A 13 -44.74 -32.18 -42.85
C PRO A 13 -44.33 -32.00 -41.38
N SER A 14 -44.00 -33.11 -40.73
CA SER A 14 -43.44 -33.18 -39.37
C SER A 14 -41.97 -32.74 -39.31
N PRO A 15 -41.48 -32.20 -38.18
CA PRO A 15 -40.13 -31.65 -38.06
C PRO A 15 -39.04 -32.75 -37.93
N PRO A 16 -37.77 -32.43 -38.27
CA PRO A 16 -36.66 -33.39 -38.18
C PRO A 16 -36.24 -33.64 -36.73
N GLY A 17 -35.83 -34.88 -36.44
CA GLY A 17 -35.52 -35.40 -35.11
C GLY A 17 -34.30 -34.76 -34.43
N SER A 18 -34.36 -34.75 -33.10
CA SER A 18 -33.32 -34.24 -32.20
C SER A 18 -31.96 -34.93 -32.39
N PRO A 19 -30.83 -34.21 -32.32
CA PRO A 19 -29.51 -34.83 -32.36
C PRO A 19 -29.23 -35.61 -31.07
N ALA A 20 -28.51 -36.72 -31.19
CA ALA A 20 -28.05 -37.52 -30.06
C ALA A 20 -27.12 -36.70 -29.14
N PRO A 21 -27.13 -36.93 -27.82
CA PRO A 21 -26.26 -36.21 -26.91
C PRO A 21 -24.79 -36.56 -27.19
N VAL A 22 -23.97 -35.52 -27.36
CA VAL A 22 -22.50 -35.62 -27.37
C VAL A 22 -22.08 -36.11 -25.98
N PRO A 23 -21.16 -37.09 -25.85
CA PRO A 23 -20.62 -37.44 -24.54
C PRO A 23 -19.95 -36.21 -23.96
N LEU A 24 -20.37 -35.80 -22.76
CA LEU A 24 -19.61 -34.85 -21.97
C LEU A 24 -18.23 -35.48 -21.74
N GLU A 25 -17.16 -34.84 -22.21
CA GLU A 25 -15.81 -35.15 -21.73
C GLU A 25 -15.86 -35.05 -20.21
N GLU A 26 -15.69 -36.19 -19.54
CA GLU A 26 -15.45 -36.21 -18.10
C GLU A 26 -14.19 -35.38 -17.86
N ALA A 27 -14.33 -34.26 -17.15
CA ALA A 27 -13.18 -33.48 -16.72
C ALA A 27 -12.23 -34.40 -15.96
N GLU A 28 -10.96 -34.44 -16.35
CA GLU A 28 -9.97 -35.25 -15.63
C GLU A 28 -10.02 -34.89 -14.14
N PRO A 29 -9.94 -35.89 -13.23
CA PRO A 29 -9.93 -35.62 -11.80
C PRO A 29 -8.78 -34.66 -11.50
N ASP A 30 -9.07 -33.56 -10.81
CA ASP A 30 -8.12 -32.47 -10.52
C ASP A 30 -6.92 -33.04 -9.74
N THR A 31 -5.83 -33.38 -10.45
CA THR A 31 -4.66 -34.12 -9.91
C THR A 31 -3.71 -33.25 -9.09
N TRP A 32 -4.00 -31.96 -8.92
CA TRP A 32 -3.09 -30.99 -8.34
C TRP A 32 -2.60 -31.33 -6.92
N GLU A 33 -3.42 -32.02 -6.11
CA GLU A 33 -3.00 -32.48 -4.77
C GLU A 33 -1.91 -33.54 -4.87
N THR A 34 -2.01 -34.42 -5.87
CA THR A 34 -0.99 -35.43 -6.16
C THR A 34 0.27 -34.76 -6.69
N ASP A 35 0.13 -33.81 -7.63
CA ASP A 35 1.25 -33.03 -8.17
C ASP A 35 1.98 -32.26 -7.06
N LEU A 36 1.23 -31.68 -6.11
CA LEU A 36 1.79 -31.00 -4.94
C LEU A 36 2.53 -31.97 -4.03
N ALA A 37 1.93 -33.13 -3.71
CA ALA A 37 2.56 -34.14 -2.88
C ALA A 37 3.88 -34.64 -3.51
N GLU A 38 3.88 -34.94 -4.81
CA GLU A 38 5.07 -35.37 -5.55
C GLU A 38 6.17 -34.29 -5.56
N ALA A 39 5.80 -33.02 -5.82
CA ALA A 39 6.75 -31.92 -5.81
C ALA A 39 7.38 -31.69 -4.42
N LEU A 40 6.60 -31.87 -3.35
CA LEU A 40 7.08 -31.74 -1.97
C LEU A 40 7.99 -32.91 -1.56
N GLU A 41 7.74 -34.13 -2.05
CA GLU A 41 8.57 -35.32 -1.78
C GLU A 41 9.88 -35.32 -2.58
N ALA A 42 9.87 -34.85 -3.83
CA ALA A 42 11.08 -34.75 -4.65
C ALA A 42 12.17 -33.86 -4.02
N GLY A 43 11.75 -32.91 -3.17
CA GLY A 43 12.64 -31.98 -2.49
C GLY A 43 13.17 -30.87 -3.40
N GLY A 44 13.71 -29.81 -2.78
CA GLY A 44 14.26 -28.65 -3.53
C GLY A 44 13.22 -27.78 -4.23
N CYS A 45 11.92 -27.97 -3.94
CA CYS A 45 10.84 -27.15 -4.47
C CYS A 45 10.85 -25.75 -3.84
N ASP A 46 10.76 -24.71 -4.66
CA ASP A 46 10.67 -23.32 -4.21
C ASP A 46 9.21 -22.85 -4.02
N LEU A 47 9.04 -21.70 -3.36
CA LEU A 47 7.71 -21.17 -3.06
C LEU A 47 6.91 -20.84 -4.33
N GLU A 48 7.59 -20.43 -5.40
CA GLU A 48 6.93 -20.08 -6.66
C GLU A 48 6.31 -21.31 -7.33
N THR A 49 7.04 -22.42 -7.36
CA THR A 49 6.55 -23.70 -7.88
C THR A 49 5.35 -24.18 -7.05
N VAL A 50 5.46 -24.17 -5.72
CA VAL A 50 4.36 -24.56 -4.82
C VAL A 50 3.11 -23.70 -5.07
N ARG A 51 3.28 -22.38 -5.16
CA ARG A 51 2.18 -21.44 -5.43
C ARG A 51 1.51 -21.69 -6.78
N ASN A 52 2.28 -22.03 -7.81
CA ASN A 52 1.77 -22.31 -9.16
C ASN A 52 0.95 -23.60 -9.22
N ILE A 53 1.21 -24.58 -8.34
CA ILE A 53 0.41 -25.80 -8.22
C ILE A 53 -0.87 -25.53 -7.42
N ILE A 54 -0.77 -24.82 -6.28
CA ILE A 54 -1.92 -24.57 -5.39
C ILE A 54 -2.96 -23.64 -6.04
N GLN A 55 -2.53 -22.61 -6.78
CA GLN A 55 -3.42 -21.67 -7.47
C GLN A 55 -4.57 -21.09 -6.62
N ARG A 56 -4.27 -20.76 -5.35
CA ARG A 56 -5.23 -20.23 -4.34
C ARG A 56 -6.25 -21.25 -3.80
N ARG A 57 -6.10 -22.54 -4.11
CA ARG A 57 -6.91 -23.61 -3.51
C ARG A 57 -6.50 -23.85 -2.04
N LEU A 58 -7.38 -24.50 -1.29
CA LEU A 58 -7.15 -24.85 0.11
C LEU A 58 -6.05 -25.92 0.22
N ILE A 59 -5.08 -25.71 1.11
CA ILE A 59 -3.97 -26.65 1.29
C ILE A 59 -4.45 -27.89 2.09
N PRO A 60 -4.17 -29.12 1.64
CA PRO A 60 -4.42 -30.32 2.42
C PRO A 60 -3.68 -30.29 3.76
N SER A 61 -4.33 -30.76 4.83
CA SER A 61 -3.80 -30.62 6.19
C SER A 61 -2.48 -31.36 6.43
N ASP A 62 -2.32 -32.51 5.78
CA ASP A 62 -1.12 -33.34 5.79
C ASP A 62 0.06 -32.70 5.02
N LEU A 63 -0.22 -31.84 4.03
CA LEU A 63 0.80 -31.14 3.24
C LEU A 63 1.14 -29.75 3.79
N ARG A 64 0.26 -29.14 4.61
CA ARG A 64 0.39 -27.78 5.13
C ARG A 64 1.74 -27.52 5.80
N ALA A 65 2.19 -28.44 6.66
CA ALA A 65 3.47 -28.32 7.36
C ALA A 65 4.65 -28.14 6.39
N LYS A 66 4.69 -28.91 5.30
CA LYS A 66 5.76 -28.80 4.30
C LYS A 66 5.67 -27.50 3.52
N VAL A 67 4.46 -27.11 3.08
CA VAL A 67 4.24 -25.86 2.35
C VAL A 67 4.65 -24.65 3.19
N TRP A 68 4.25 -24.59 4.46
CA TRP A 68 4.61 -23.49 5.36
C TRP A 68 6.12 -23.44 5.61
N LYS A 69 6.79 -24.59 5.77
CA LYS A 69 8.25 -24.64 5.93
C LYS A 69 8.99 -24.12 4.68
N ILE A 70 8.48 -24.36 3.47
CA ILE A 70 9.02 -23.80 2.23
C ILE A 70 8.75 -22.28 2.19
N ALA A 71 7.52 -21.85 2.45
CA ALA A 71 7.12 -20.43 2.44
C ALA A 71 7.90 -19.57 3.45
N LEU A 72 8.24 -20.16 4.61
CA LEU A 72 9.05 -19.53 5.66
C LEU A 72 10.57 -19.67 5.42
N ASN A 73 10.99 -20.39 4.37
CA ASN A 73 12.38 -20.68 4.07
C ASN A 73 13.12 -21.33 5.27
N VAL A 74 12.49 -22.37 5.83
CA VAL A 74 13.00 -23.16 6.95
C VAL A 74 13.04 -24.66 6.65
N ALA A 75 12.67 -25.08 5.45
CA ALA A 75 12.82 -26.47 5.01
C ALA A 75 14.29 -26.91 5.11
N GLY A 76 14.55 -27.99 5.85
CA GLY A 76 15.91 -28.52 6.05
C GLY A 76 16.81 -27.69 6.97
N LYS A 77 16.30 -26.68 7.67
CA LYS A 77 17.11 -25.98 8.70
C LYS A 77 17.40 -26.89 9.89
N GLY A 78 18.62 -26.77 10.41
CA GLY A 78 19.05 -27.50 11.60
C GLY A 78 18.31 -27.07 12.87
N ASP A 79 18.52 -27.83 13.94
CA ASP A 79 17.96 -27.54 15.25
C ASP A 79 18.70 -26.39 15.94
N SER A 80 18.08 -25.21 15.93
CA SER A 80 18.61 -24.01 16.59
C SER A 80 18.70 -24.16 18.12
N LEU A 81 17.94 -25.09 18.71
CA LEU A 81 17.93 -25.34 20.15
C LEU A 81 19.01 -26.35 20.56
N ALA A 82 19.69 -27.02 19.62
CA ALA A 82 20.63 -28.09 19.93
C ALA A 82 21.79 -27.65 20.84
N SER A 83 22.23 -26.39 20.74
CA SER A 83 23.29 -25.82 21.58
C SER A 83 22.79 -25.22 22.89
N TRP A 84 21.48 -25.19 23.12
CA TRP A 84 20.88 -24.64 24.33
C TRP A 84 20.74 -25.74 25.39
N ASP A 85 21.01 -25.39 26.65
CA ASP A 85 20.95 -26.30 27.79
C ASP A 85 19.52 -26.67 28.25
N GLY A 86 18.49 -26.04 27.65
CA GLY A 86 17.09 -26.27 27.97
C GLY A 86 16.64 -25.65 29.30
N SER A 87 17.42 -24.74 29.89
CA SER A 87 17.09 -24.11 31.17
C SER A 87 15.91 -23.14 31.06
N LEU A 88 14.82 -23.45 31.77
CA LEU A 88 13.63 -22.60 31.91
C LEU A 88 13.74 -21.73 33.18
N ASP A 89 14.63 -20.75 33.15
CA ASP A 89 15.09 -20.00 34.34
C ASP A 89 15.01 -18.47 34.18
N LEU A 90 14.17 -17.98 33.26
CA LEU A 90 13.94 -16.55 33.15
C LEU A 90 13.23 -16.00 34.40
N PRO A 91 13.50 -14.75 34.81
CA PRO A 91 12.78 -14.11 35.92
C PRO A 91 11.25 -14.13 35.74
N GLU A 92 10.81 -14.03 34.49
CA GLU A 92 9.41 -14.03 34.07
C GLU A 92 8.87 -15.41 33.65
N GLN A 93 9.60 -16.50 33.94
CA GLN A 93 9.19 -17.87 33.59
C GLN A 93 7.79 -18.27 34.13
N PRO A 94 7.36 -17.89 35.36
CA PRO A 94 6.01 -18.22 35.82
C PRO A 94 4.90 -17.63 34.94
N LEU A 95 5.12 -16.43 34.39
CA LEU A 95 4.19 -15.79 33.48
C LEU A 95 4.17 -16.49 32.11
N ILE A 96 5.36 -16.84 31.59
CA ILE A 96 5.49 -17.63 30.35
C ILE A 96 4.72 -18.95 30.49
N HIS A 97 4.93 -19.66 31.61
CA HIS A 97 4.26 -20.92 31.88
C HIS A 97 2.73 -20.79 31.86
N GLN A 98 2.19 -19.80 32.60
CA GLN A 98 0.76 -19.55 32.67
C GLN A 98 0.15 -19.22 31.30
N ASP A 99 0.83 -18.40 30.49
CA ASP A 99 0.35 -18.05 29.15
C ASP A 99 0.42 -19.24 28.18
N CYS A 100 1.42 -20.11 28.32
CA CYS A 100 1.53 -21.35 27.54
C CYS A 100 0.42 -22.35 27.91
N GLU A 101 0.09 -22.49 29.20
CA GLU A 101 -1.05 -23.31 29.65
C GLU A 101 -2.36 -22.77 29.07
N ASN A 102 -2.60 -21.46 29.20
CA ASN A 102 -3.80 -20.80 28.66
C ASN A 102 -3.92 -20.97 27.13
N LEU A 103 -2.80 -20.97 26.41
CA LEU A 103 -2.77 -21.21 24.97
C LEU A 103 -3.15 -22.65 24.64
N ILE A 104 -2.60 -23.63 25.37
CA ILE A 104 -2.84 -25.05 25.14
C ILE A 104 -4.27 -25.46 25.48
N ASP A 105 -4.85 -24.87 26.52
CA ASP A 105 -6.24 -25.12 26.91
C ASP A 105 -7.26 -24.65 25.85
N GLN A 106 -6.87 -23.73 24.96
CA GLN A 106 -7.68 -23.28 23.84
C GLN A 106 -7.58 -24.21 22.61
N LEU A 107 -6.63 -25.16 22.61
CA LEU A 107 -6.37 -26.05 21.49
C LEU A 107 -6.94 -27.44 21.75
N ALA A 108 -7.40 -28.11 20.69
CA ALA A 108 -7.92 -29.47 20.75
C ALA A 108 -6.80 -30.53 20.81
N ILE A 109 -5.93 -30.46 21.81
CA ILE A 109 -4.79 -31.36 21.99
C ILE A 109 -5.19 -32.56 22.87
N PRO A 110 -4.86 -33.80 22.47
CA PRO A 110 -5.07 -34.99 23.30
C PRO A 110 -4.38 -34.87 24.68
N GLU A 111 -5.09 -35.26 25.75
CA GLU A 111 -4.61 -35.12 27.14
C GLU A 111 -3.25 -35.78 27.40
N ASP A 112 -2.96 -36.91 26.74
CA ASP A 112 -1.69 -37.62 26.83
C ASP A 112 -0.51 -36.85 26.20
N GLN A 113 -0.79 -35.92 25.29
CA GLN A 113 0.20 -35.11 24.58
C GLN A 113 0.36 -33.71 25.15
N LYS A 114 -0.64 -33.19 25.88
CA LYS A 114 -0.65 -31.82 26.43
C LYS A 114 0.64 -31.46 27.18
N SER A 115 1.12 -32.36 28.05
CA SER A 115 2.35 -32.11 28.84
C SER A 115 3.60 -32.01 27.98
N ALA A 116 3.69 -32.78 26.88
CA ALA A 116 4.82 -32.72 25.97
C ALA A 116 4.79 -31.41 25.15
N VAL A 117 3.62 -31.07 24.60
CA VAL A 117 3.42 -29.84 23.83
C VAL A 117 3.66 -28.60 24.70
N LEU A 118 3.20 -28.58 25.95
CA LEU A 118 3.46 -27.49 26.90
C LEU A 118 4.95 -27.23 27.09
N LYS A 119 5.73 -28.29 27.30
CA LYS A 119 7.19 -28.18 27.44
C LYS A 119 7.84 -27.64 26.17
N ASP A 120 7.37 -28.06 25.00
CA ASP A 120 7.94 -27.60 23.73
C ASP A 120 7.61 -26.13 23.46
N VAL A 121 6.35 -25.71 23.66
CA VAL A 121 5.91 -24.31 23.53
C VAL A 121 6.65 -23.42 24.52
N GLU A 122 6.72 -23.80 25.80
CA GLU A 122 7.44 -23.05 26.84
C GLU A 122 8.93 -22.94 26.51
N SER A 123 9.54 -24.02 26.01
CA SER A 123 10.94 -24.03 25.54
C SER A 123 11.18 -23.06 24.39
N VAL A 124 10.28 -23.03 23.41
CA VAL A 124 10.36 -22.13 22.24
C VAL A 124 10.32 -20.67 22.68
N VAL A 125 9.37 -20.32 23.56
CA VAL A 125 9.20 -18.96 24.09
C VAL A 125 10.43 -18.53 24.89
N THR A 126 10.85 -19.35 25.87
CA THR A 126 12.01 -19.05 26.71
C THR A 126 13.30 -18.92 25.89
N PHE A 127 13.53 -19.83 24.94
CA PHE A 127 14.71 -19.77 24.07
C PHE A 127 14.71 -18.53 23.18
N TYR A 128 13.56 -18.13 22.64
CA TYR A 128 13.44 -16.89 21.88
C TYR A 128 13.81 -15.67 22.73
N CYS A 129 13.26 -15.55 23.94
CA CYS A 129 13.59 -14.48 24.87
C CYS A 129 15.09 -14.41 25.17
N LYS A 130 15.73 -15.55 25.48
CA LYS A 130 17.18 -15.63 25.73
C LYS A 130 18.02 -15.27 24.50
N SER A 131 17.76 -15.93 23.37
CA SER A 131 18.57 -15.79 22.14
C SER A 131 18.47 -14.40 21.51
N ARG A 132 17.35 -13.70 21.72
CA ARG A 132 17.10 -12.36 21.17
C ARG A 132 17.24 -11.24 22.17
N ASN A 133 17.53 -11.56 23.44
CA ASN A 133 17.57 -10.62 24.55
C ASN A 133 16.27 -9.79 24.64
N VAL A 134 15.14 -10.47 24.48
CA VAL A 134 13.78 -9.90 24.59
C VAL A 134 13.20 -10.37 25.91
N LYS A 135 12.74 -9.42 26.74
CA LYS A 135 12.04 -9.74 27.98
C LYS A 135 10.60 -10.13 27.66
N TYR A 136 10.07 -11.13 28.35
CA TYR A 136 8.64 -11.43 28.25
C TYR A 136 7.85 -10.50 29.19
N HIS A 137 6.61 -10.16 28.82
CA HIS A 137 5.73 -9.30 29.62
C HIS A 137 4.28 -9.76 29.47
N GLU A 138 3.42 -9.29 30.37
CA GLU A 138 1.99 -9.57 30.31
C GLU A 138 1.35 -8.91 29.07
N GLY A 139 0.45 -9.64 28.41
CA GLY A 139 -0.27 -9.14 27.23
C GLY A 139 0.57 -9.16 25.95
N VAL A 140 1.63 -9.97 25.90
CA VAL A 140 2.42 -10.20 24.71
C VAL A 140 1.60 -10.96 23.66
N SER A 141 1.30 -10.31 22.53
CA SER A 141 0.45 -10.89 21.48
C SER A 141 1.12 -12.02 20.69
N TRP A 142 2.45 -12.02 20.60
CA TRP A 142 3.17 -12.93 19.70
C TRP A 142 3.18 -14.38 20.16
N ILE A 143 2.85 -14.68 21.44
CA ILE A 143 2.71 -16.07 21.89
C ILE A 143 1.62 -16.80 21.09
N HIS A 144 0.57 -16.08 20.67
CA HIS A 144 -0.54 -16.64 19.91
C HIS A 144 -0.15 -17.07 18.48
N LEU A 145 1.02 -16.65 17.98
CA LEU A 145 1.58 -17.19 16.73
C LEU A 145 1.87 -18.70 16.81
N LEU A 146 2.02 -19.25 18.02
CA LEU A 146 2.24 -20.68 18.22
C LEU A 146 0.95 -21.49 18.04
N LYS A 147 -0.24 -20.89 18.22
CA LYS A 147 -1.53 -21.60 18.08
C LYS A 147 -1.66 -22.37 16.75
N PRO A 148 -1.57 -21.73 15.57
CA PRO A 148 -1.68 -22.45 14.30
C PRO A 148 -0.49 -23.37 14.01
N LEU A 149 0.68 -23.12 14.62
CA LEU A 149 1.89 -23.94 14.43
C LEU A 149 1.87 -25.23 15.23
N VAL A 150 1.30 -25.21 16.43
CA VAL A 150 1.15 -26.39 17.30
C VAL A 150 0.24 -27.43 16.66
N ASP A 151 -0.82 -26.99 15.97
CA ASP A 151 -1.75 -27.86 15.26
C ASP A 151 -1.08 -28.66 14.12
N LEU A 152 0.04 -28.16 13.57
CA LEU A 152 0.84 -28.86 12.56
C LEU A 152 1.68 -30.02 13.12
N GLN A 153 1.70 -30.21 14.45
CA GLN A 153 2.44 -31.28 15.14
C GLN A 153 3.93 -31.33 14.74
N LEU A 154 4.54 -30.16 14.56
CA LEU A 154 5.95 -30.03 14.18
C LEU A 154 6.87 -30.50 15.32
N PRO A 155 8.05 -31.07 15.01
CA PRO A 155 9.07 -31.25 16.03
C PRO A 155 9.51 -29.89 16.57
N ARG A 156 9.93 -29.84 17.84
CA ARG A 156 10.30 -28.60 18.55
C ARG A 156 11.27 -27.70 17.77
N SER A 157 12.23 -28.29 17.07
CA SER A 157 13.20 -27.55 16.24
C SER A 157 12.52 -26.79 15.09
N ASP A 158 11.61 -27.45 14.38
CA ASP A 158 10.83 -26.84 13.31
C ASP A 158 9.82 -25.83 13.86
N LEU A 159 9.20 -26.11 15.00
CA LEU A 159 8.29 -25.18 15.68
C LEU A 159 9.00 -23.84 15.97
N TYR A 160 10.21 -23.90 16.55
CA TYR A 160 11.02 -22.69 16.76
C TYR A 160 11.43 -22.03 15.45
N ASN A 161 11.89 -22.79 14.46
CA ASN A 161 12.35 -22.24 13.19
C ASN A 161 11.21 -21.50 12.47
N CYS A 162 10.00 -22.07 12.44
CA CYS A 162 8.79 -21.43 11.91
C CYS A 162 8.43 -20.18 12.71
N PHE A 163 8.32 -20.29 14.03
CA PHE A 163 8.02 -19.16 14.91
C PHE A 163 9.01 -18.00 14.72
N TYR A 164 10.31 -18.29 14.72
CA TYR A 164 11.37 -17.32 14.50
C TYR A 164 11.28 -16.68 13.11
N ALA A 165 11.03 -17.46 12.06
CA ALA A 165 10.87 -16.93 10.71
C ALA A 165 9.67 -15.97 10.62
N ILE A 166 8.55 -16.30 11.25
CA ILE A 166 7.36 -15.44 11.31
C ILE A 166 7.66 -14.15 12.08
N MET A 167 8.25 -14.26 13.27
CA MET A 167 8.62 -13.11 14.11
C MET A 167 9.51 -12.10 13.38
N ASN A 168 10.47 -12.57 12.57
CA ASN A 168 11.39 -11.66 11.87
C ASN A 168 10.83 -11.14 10.54
N LYS A 169 10.05 -11.94 9.82
CA LYS A 169 9.56 -11.58 8.49
C LYS A 169 8.25 -10.80 8.55
N TYR A 170 7.31 -11.22 9.38
CA TYR A 170 5.92 -10.75 9.32
C TYR A 170 5.48 -9.91 10.53
N ILE A 171 6.23 -9.93 11.64
CA ILE A 171 5.95 -9.07 12.79
C ILE A 171 6.84 -7.83 12.72
N PRO A 172 6.29 -6.61 12.76
CA PRO A 172 7.10 -5.40 12.78
C PRO A 172 7.90 -5.28 14.08
N ARG A 173 9.10 -4.70 14.03
CA ARG A 173 9.97 -4.54 15.21
C ARG A 173 9.36 -3.66 16.32
N ASP A 174 8.70 -2.58 15.93
CA ASP A 174 8.10 -1.61 16.86
C ASP A 174 6.60 -1.89 17.07
N CYS A 175 6.21 -3.17 17.12
CA CYS A 175 4.82 -3.60 17.30
C CYS A 175 4.38 -3.49 18.78
N TYR A 176 4.37 -2.28 19.31
CA TYR A 176 3.89 -1.93 20.65
C TYR A 176 3.02 -0.66 20.58
N LYS A 177 2.39 -0.28 21.70
CA LYS A 177 1.51 0.89 21.76
C LYS A 177 2.20 2.16 21.23
N LYS A 178 1.53 2.87 20.32
CA LYS A 178 2.07 4.05 19.61
C LYS A 178 3.36 3.79 18.80
N GLY A 179 3.62 2.55 18.43
CA GLY A 179 4.74 2.21 17.56
C GLY A 179 4.55 2.69 16.12
N LYS A 180 5.67 2.83 15.38
CA LYS A 180 5.68 3.23 13.96
C LYS A 180 4.70 2.43 13.07
N PRO A 181 4.52 1.10 13.23
CA PRO A 181 3.58 0.33 12.42
C PRO A 181 2.15 0.85 12.50
N PHE A 182 1.68 1.28 13.66
CA PHE A 182 0.31 1.78 13.84
C PHE A 182 0.12 3.19 13.27
N HIS A 183 1.16 4.01 13.29
CA HIS A 183 1.15 5.28 12.56
C HIS A 183 1.10 5.05 11.04
N LEU A 184 1.86 4.10 10.51
CA LEU A 184 1.77 3.73 9.09
C LEU A 184 0.37 3.23 8.72
N PHE A 185 -0.25 2.41 9.59
CA PHE A 185 -1.61 1.93 9.37
C PHE A 185 -2.64 3.07 9.40
N ARG A 186 -2.50 4.05 10.30
CA ARG A 186 -3.34 5.26 10.30
C ARG A 186 -3.23 6.02 8.97
N LEU A 187 -2.02 6.16 8.41
CA LEU A 187 -1.82 6.82 7.12
C LEU A 187 -2.48 6.05 5.98
N LEU A 188 -2.42 4.71 6.00
CA LEU A 188 -3.12 3.88 5.02
C LEU A 188 -4.64 4.05 5.13
N LEU A 189 -5.18 4.04 6.36
CA LEU A 189 -6.59 4.27 6.61
C LEU A 189 -7.03 5.66 6.12
N GLN A 190 -6.26 6.71 6.39
CA GLN A 190 -6.54 8.05 5.89
C GLN A 190 -6.52 8.13 4.36
N TYR A 191 -5.62 7.38 3.72
CA TYR A 191 -5.47 7.37 2.27
C TYR A 191 -6.69 6.80 1.55
N HIS A 192 -7.31 5.76 2.12
CA HIS A 192 -8.42 5.02 1.51
C HIS A 192 -9.78 5.35 2.10
N GLU A 193 -9.85 5.61 3.40
CA GLU A 193 -11.09 5.86 4.16
C GLU A 193 -10.94 7.11 5.05
N PRO A 194 -10.76 8.30 4.44
CA PRO A 194 -10.45 9.53 5.18
C PRO A 194 -11.55 9.93 6.18
N GLU A 195 -12.82 9.66 5.86
CA GLU A 195 -13.94 9.90 6.78
C GLU A 195 -13.85 9.03 8.04
N LEU A 196 -13.58 7.74 7.87
CA LEU A 196 -13.42 6.81 9.00
C LEU A 196 -12.17 7.15 9.82
N CYS A 197 -11.06 7.49 9.17
CA CYS A 197 -9.85 7.96 9.85
C CYS A 197 -10.15 9.21 10.69
N SER A 198 -10.82 10.21 10.11
CA SER A 198 -11.18 11.46 10.80
C SER A 198 -12.10 11.20 12.00
N PHE A 199 -13.06 10.29 11.87
CA PHE A 199 -13.93 9.87 12.98
C PHE A 199 -13.13 9.27 14.14
N LEU A 200 -12.24 8.30 13.85
CA LEU A 200 -11.42 7.65 14.86
C LEU A 200 -10.44 8.63 15.52
N ASP A 201 -9.78 9.48 14.73
CA ASP A 201 -8.86 10.51 15.22
C ASP A 201 -9.58 11.51 16.15
N THR A 202 -10.80 11.93 15.78
CA THR A 202 -11.64 12.84 16.60
C THR A 202 -11.99 12.22 17.94
N LYS A 203 -12.30 10.91 17.97
CA LYS A 203 -12.55 10.15 19.21
C LYS A 203 -11.26 9.72 19.94
N LYS A 204 -10.09 10.06 19.41
CA LYS A 204 -8.76 9.66 19.93
C LYS A 204 -8.60 8.14 20.03
N ILE A 205 -9.15 7.41 19.05
CA ILE A 205 -9.03 5.97 18.93
C ILE A 205 -7.91 5.67 17.93
N THR A 206 -6.69 5.54 18.43
CA THR A 206 -5.52 5.24 17.59
C THR A 206 -5.42 3.75 17.27
N PRO A 207 -4.82 3.36 16.12
CA PRO A 207 -4.86 1.96 15.70
C PRO A 207 -4.22 0.95 16.64
N ASP A 208 -3.25 1.35 17.44
CA ASP A 208 -2.64 0.52 18.47
C ASP A 208 -3.61 0.12 19.60
N LEU A 209 -4.75 0.81 19.75
CA LEU A 209 -5.74 0.47 20.78
C LEU A 209 -6.60 -0.74 20.41
N TYR A 210 -6.82 -0.99 19.12
CA TYR A 210 -7.71 -2.07 18.66
C TYR A 210 -7.00 -3.10 17.79
N ALA A 211 -5.89 -2.74 17.13
CA ALA A 211 -5.20 -3.61 16.19
C ALA A 211 -3.84 -4.12 16.67
N LEU A 212 -3.47 -3.87 17.94
CA LEU A 212 -2.21 -4.37 18.51
C LEU A 212 -2.12 -5.89 18.41
N ASN A 213 -3.18 -6.58 18.83
CA ASN A 213 -3.25 -8.04 18.76
C ASN A 213 -3.48 -8.54 17.34
N TRP A 214 -4.16 -7.77 16.48
CA TRP A 214 -4.32 -8.14 15.07
C TRP A 214 -2.96 -8.31 14.41
N PHE A 215 -2.09 -7.31 14.55
CA PHE A 215 -0.77 -7.34 13.93
C PHE A 215 0.20 -8.24 14.69
N GLY A 216 0.25 -8.12 16.02
CA GLY A 216 1.20 -8.85 16.86
C GLY A 216 0.98 -10.36 16.91
N SER A 217 -0.20 -10.85 16.51
CA SER A 217 -0.52 -12.28 16.42
C SER A 217 -0.93 -12.73 15.02
N LEU A 218 -0.89 -11.85 14.01
CA LEU A 218 -1.43 -12.12 12.66
C LEU A 218 -2.85 -12.72 12.72
N PHE A 219 -3.71 -12.05 13.49
CA PHE A 219 -5.08 -12.43 13.86
C PHE A 219 -5.28 -13.67 14.74
N ALA A 220 -4.24 -14.48 15.00
CA ALA A 220 -4.34 -15.73 15.77
C ALA A 220 -4.81 -15.55 17.24
N TYR A 221 -4.73 -14.33 17.78
CA TYR A 221 -5.29 -14.03 19.09
C TYR A 221 -6.82 -14.10 19.12
N HIS A 222 -7.48 -13.53 18.11
CA HIS A 222 -8.95 -13.39 18.05
C HIS A 222 -9.63 -14.45 17.21
N CYS A 223 -9.00 -14.88 16.10
CA CYS A 223 -9.60 -15.83 15.18
C CYS A 223 -9.51 -17.28 15.71
N PRO A 224 -10.50 -18.12 15.40
CA PRO A 224 -10.39 -19.57 15.51
C PRO A 224 -9.18 -20.13 14.72
N VAL A 225 -8.72 -21.32 15.08
CA VAL A 225 -7.49 -21.92 14.50
C VAL A 225 -7.65 -22.22 13.01
N ASP A 226 -8.80 -22.76 12.58
CA ASP A 226 -9.13 -23.06 11.19
C ASP A 226 -9.14 -21.79 10.32
N VAL A 227 -9.76 -20.71 10.82
CA VAL A 227 -9.76 -19.40 10.15
C VAL A 227 -8.34 -18.83 10.08
N THR A 228 -7.58 -18.93 11.18
CA THR A 228 -6.17 -18.49 11.25
C THR A 228 -5.31 -19.25 10.24
N GLN A 229 -5.50 -20.58 10.13
CA GLN A 229 -4.78 -21.41 9.16
C GLN A 229 -5.12 -21.02 7.72
N ALA A 230 -6.39 -20.78 7.39
CA ALA A 230 -6.80 -20.31 6.06
C ALA A 230 -6.17 -18.94 5.72
N ILE A 231 -6.13 -18.02 6.69
CA ILE A 231 -5.43 -16.73 6.51
C ILE A 231 -3.94 -16.98 6.24
N TRP A 232 -3.29 -17.82 7.04
CA TRP A 232 -1.85 -18.07 6.96
C TRP A 232 -1.46 -18.87 5.71
N ASP A 233 -2.30 -19.78 5.22
CA ASP A 233 -2.12 -20.50 3.96
C ASP A 233 -1.95 -19.50 2.81
N SER A 234 -2.80 -18.46 2.75
CA SER A 234 -2.71 -17.41 1.73
C SER A 234 -1.58 -16.40 2.01
N TYR A 235 -1.44 -15.96 3.26
CA TYR A 235 -0.47 -14.94 3.67
C TYR A 235 0.97 -15.40 3.44
N LEU A 236 1.30 -16.63 3.85
CA LEU A 236 2.63 -17.19 3.72
C LEU A 236 2.99 -17.49 2.26
N GLN A 237 2.03 -17.93 1.44
CA GLN A 237 2.22 -18.13 0.01
C GLN A 237 2.50 -16.82 -0.74
N GLN A 238 1.88 -15.70 -0.34
CA GLN A 238 2.18 -14.39 -0.93
C GLN A 238 3.57 -13.89 -0.53
N GLY A 239 4.00 -14.15 0.71
CA GLY A 239 5.34 -13.84 1.16
C GLY A 239 5.64 -12.35 1.35
N ASP A 240 4.62 -11.47 1.30
CA ASP A 240 4.72 -10.02 1.48
C ASP A 240 4.21 -9.60 2.88
N PRO A 241 5.07 -9.11 3.79
CA PRO A 241 4.65 -8.64 5.11
C PRO A 241 3.66 -7.48 5.12
N PHE A 242 3.60 -6.71 4.04
CA PHE A 242 2.73 -5.53 4.00
C PHE A 242 1.28 -5.86 3.72
N ILE A 243 0.94 -7.06 3.20
CA ILE A 243 -0.47 -7.39 2.93
C ILE A 243 -1.31 -7.40 4.23
N MET A 244 -0.67 -7.62 5.39
CA MET A 244 -1.34 -7.55 6.70
C MET A 244 -1.98 -6.18 6.97
N TYR A 245 -1.36 -5.08 6.54
CA TYR A 245 -1.95 -3.75 6.66
C TYR A 245 -3.27 -3.63 5.89
N PHE A 246 -3.37 -4.32 4.75
CA PHE A 246 -4.57 -4.30 3.92
C PHE A 246 -5.64 -5.22 4.47
N LEU A 247 -5.28 -6.40 5.00
CA LEU A 247 -6.22 -7.25 5.73
C LEU A 247 -6.85 -6.49 6.92
N MET A 248 -6.01 -5.79 7.70
CA MET A 248 -6.47 -4.93 8.79
C MET A 248 -7.35 -3.77 8.30
N LEU A 249 -7.06 -3.20 7.13
CA LEU A 249 -7.89 -2.16 6.52
C LEU A 249 -9.29 -2.70 6.18
N ILE A 250 -9.39 -3.89 5.59
CA ILE A 250 -10.69 -4.51 5.26
C ILE A 250 -11.52 -4.74 6.53
N MET A 251 -10.88 -5.17 7.63
CA MET A 251 -11.59 -5.32 8.91
C MET A 251 -12.24 -4.00 9.37
N LEU A 252 -11.56 -2.86 9.18
CA LEU A 252 -12.10 -1.55 9.51
C LEU A 252 -13.19 -1.09 8.53
N VAL A 253 -12.98 -1.30 7.23
CA VAL A 253 -13.95 -0.94 6.19
C VAL A 253 -15.26 -1.69 6.42
N ASN A 254 -15.19 -2.99 6.74
CA ASN A 254 -16.36 -3.80 7.05
C ASN A 254 -17.12 -3.31 8.30
N ALA A 255 -16.40 -2.73 9.27
CA ALA A 255 -17.00 -2.16 10.47
C ALA A 255 -17.51 -0.72 10.29
N LYS A 256 -17.17 -0.04 9.18
CA LYS A 256 -17.40 1.40 8.96
C LYS A 256 -18.85 1.82 9.20
N GLU A 257 -19.80 1.15 8.55
CA GLU A 257 -21.23 1.53 8.64
C GLU A 257 -21.74 1.44 10.08
N ILE A 258 -21.35 0.39 10.80
CA ILE A 258 -21.73 0.17 12.20
C ILE A 258 -21.11 1.25 13.09
N LEU A 259 -19.82 1.55 12.92
CA LEU A 259 -19.11 2.55 13.72
C LEU A 259 -19.66 3.96 13.54
N LEU A 260 -20.03 4.33 12.31
CA LEU A 260 -20.57 5.66 12.00
C LEU A 260 -22.04 5.81 12.41
N ALA A 261 -22.82 4.72 12.40
CA ALA A 261 -24.22 4.73 12.83
C ALA A 261 -24.39 4.64 14.35
N GLN A 262 -23.44 4.03 15.05
CA GLN A 262 -23.51 3.83 16.49
C GLN A 262 -23.22 5.14 17.23
N GLU A 263 -24.24 5.70 17.89
CA GLU A 263 -24.08 6.80 18.84
C GLU A 263 -23.87 6.25 20.25
N THR A 264 -22.61 6.10 20.64
CA THR A 264 -22.24 5.77 22.04
C THR A 264 -21.36 6.84 22.66
N ASP A 265 -21.55 7.04 23.97
CA ASP A 265 -20.86 8.06 24.76
C ASP A 265 -19.42 7.65 25.12
N GLY A 266 -19.11 6.35 25.14
CA GLY A 266 -17.81 5.81 25.56
C GLY A 266 -16.93 5.35 24.40
N LYS A 267 -15.70 5.87 24.29
CA LYS A 267 -14.73 5.43 23.27
C LYS A 267 -14.33 3.95 23.44
N GLU A 268 -14.42 3.43 24.67
CA GLU A 268 -14.06 2.07 25.04
C GLU A 268 -14.95 1.03 24.36
N GLU A 269 -16.21 1.36 24.05
CA GLU A 269 -17.13 0.45 23.35
C GLU A 269 -16.72 0.27 21.89
N TYR A 270 -16.35 1.34 21.20
CA TYR A 270 -15.79 1.24 19.84
C TYR A 270 -14.50 0.43 19.84
N ILE A 271 -13.62 0.64 20.82
CA ILE A 271 -12.36 -0.12 20.92
C ILE A 271 -12.65 -1.61 21.06
N LYS A 272 -13.58 -2.01 21.94
CA LYS A 272 -13.95 -3.42 22.14
C LYS A 272 -14.61 -4.03 20.90
N LEU A 273 -15.51 -3.28 20.25
CA LEU A 273 -16.16 -3.71 19.00
C LEU A 273 -15.12 -3.95 17.91
N LEU A 274 -14.20 -3.00 17.73
CA LEU A 274 -13.11 -3.12 16.79
C LEU A 274 -12.23 -4.32 17.17
N GLU A 275 -11.62 -4.32 18.35
CA GLU A 275 -10.67 -5.36 18.78
C GLU A 275 -11.20 -6.78 18.54
N SER A 276 -12.47 -7.04 18.82
CA SER A 276 -13.11 -8.36 18.63
C SER A 276 -13.56 -8.67 17.18
N SER A 277 -13.58 -7.70 16.26
CA SER A 277 -14.11 -7.92 14.90
C SER A 277 -13.51 -9.11 14.12
N PRO A 278 -12.21 -9.48 14.24
CA PRO A 278 -11.69 -10.64 13.51
C PRO A 278 -12.27 -11.97 14.00
N SER A 279 -12.83 -12.06 15.20
CA SER A 279 -13.45 -13.31 15.69
C SER A 279 -14.74 -13.68 14.95
N ASN A 280 -15.30 -12.76 14.15
CA ASN A 280 -16.50 -12.98 13.36
C ASN A 280 -16.21 -13.53 11.95
N LEU A 281 -14.94 -13.69 11.58
CA LEU A 281 -14.55 -14.26 10.28
C LEU A 281 -14.77 -15.76 10.26
N GLU A 282 -15.27 -16.26 9.13
CA GLU A 282 -15.36 -17.68 8.82
C GLU A 282 -14.33 -18.08 7.75
N ALA A 283 -14.01 -19.37 7.65
CA ALA A 283 -13.03 -19.86 6.67
C ALA A 283 -13.43 -19.57 5.21
N GLY A 284 -14.73 -19.49 4.93
CA GLY A 284 -15.27 -19.12 3.62
C GLY A 284 -15.03 -17.66 3.22
N ASP A 285 -14.86 -16.76 4.19
CA ASP A 285 -14.69 -15.32 3.94
C ASP A 285 -13.26 -14.97 3.49
N ILE A 286 -12.31 -15.89 3.67
CA ILE A 286 -10.88 -15.61 3.54
C ILE A 286 -10.49 -15.29 2.09
N GLU A 287 -11.09 -15.96 1.11
CA GLU A 287 -10.81 -15.68 -0.30
C GLU A 287 -11.18 -14.23 -0.66
N ASP A 288 -12.40 -13.81 -0.31
CA ASP A 288 -12.89 -12.45 -0.54
C ASP A 288 -12.08 -11.42 0.24
N LEU A 289 -11.73 -11.71 1.49
CA LEU A 289 -10.88 -10.86 2.33
C LEU A 289 -9.53 -10.58 1.63
N PHE A 290 -8.88 -11.60 1.07
CA PHE A 290 -7.62 -11.44 0.35
C PHE A 290 -7.81 -10.76 -1.01
N HIS A 291 -8.90 -11.02 -1.72
CA HIS A 291 -9.21 -10.35 -2.97
C HIS A 291 -9.40 -8.83 -2.76
N LEU A 292 -10.16 -8.43 -1.75
CA LEU A 292 -10.33 -7.04 -1.35
C LEU A 292 -9.02 -6.42 -0.89
N ALA A 293 -8.24 -7.09 -0.05
CA ALA A 293 -6.95 -6.61 0.38
C ALA A 293 -6.01 -6.36 -0.82
N GLN A 294 -6.01 -7.24 -1.81
CA GLN A 294 -5.24 -7.08 -3.05
C GLN A 294 -5.74 -5.92 -3.92
N TYR A 295 -7.06 -5.69 -3.98
CA TYR A 295 -7.63 -4.52 -4.64
C TYR A 295 -7.09 -3.22 -4.04
N TYR A 296 -7.19 -3.04 -2.71
CA TYR A 296 -6.65 -1.85 -2.03
C TYR A 296 -5.12 -1.76 -2.16
N TYR A 297 -4.41 -2.90 -2.11
CA TYR A 297 -2.97 -2.97 -2.34
C TYR A 297 -2.58 -2.44 -3.73
N SER A 298 -3.33 -2.81 -4.77
CA SER A 298 -3.09 -2.39 -6.16
C SER A 298 -3.33 -0.89 -6.38
N LYS A 299 -4.24 -0.30 -5.59
CA LYS A 299 -4.55 1.14 -5.54
C LYS A 299 -3.71 1.90 -4.52
N THR A 300 -2.63 1.31 -3.99
CA THR A 300 -1.74 1.99 -3.04
C THR A 300 -0.35 2.20 -3.63
N PRO A 301 0.22 3.41 -3.53
CA PRO A 301 1.57 3.70 -4.00
C PRO A 301 2.61 2.70 -3.48
N ALA A 302 3.53 2.28 -4.35
CA ALA A 302 4.62 1.37 -4.02
C ALA A 302 5.56 1.94 -2.94
N SER A 303 5.63 3.27 -2.81
CA SER A 303 6.31 3.99 -1.72
C SER A 303 5.84 3.56 -0.34
N PHE A 304 4.57 3.14 -0.19
CA PHE A 304 4.06 2.59 1.07
C PHE A 304 4.94 1.43 1.58
N ARG A 305 5.35 0.54 0.68
CA ARG A 305 6.18 -0.63 1.00
C ARG A 305 7.65 -0.29 0.95
N LYS A 306 8.11 0.28 -0.17
CA LYS A 306 9.53 0.56 -0.43
C LYS A 306 10.16 1.46 0.64
N ASN A 307 9.44 2.46 1.13
CA ASN A 307 9.96 3.40 2.12
C ASN A 307 9.96 2.85 3.54
N HIS A 308 9.19 1.78 3.82
CA HIS A 308 8.97 1.27 5.18
C HIS A 308 9.39 -0.18 5.35
N ASN A 309 10.09 -0.77 4.37
CA ASN A 309 10.67 -2.12 4.47
C ASN A 309 11.52 -2.30 5.73
N SER A 310 12.09 -1.19 6.23
CA SER A 310 12.83 -1.14 7.48
C SER A 310 12.01 -1.65 8.67
N LEU A 311 10.67 -1.54 8.69
CA LEU A 311 9.82 -1.98 9.81
C LEU A 311 9.92 -3.48 10.08
N PHE A 312 10.30 -4.26 9.07
CA PHE A 312 10.45 -5.71 9.13
C PHE A 312 11.93 -6.12 9.03
N GLY A 313 12.25 -7.35 9.39
CA GLY A 313 13.60 -7.90 9.28
C GLY A 313 14.61 -7.37 10.31
N SER A 314 15.90 -7.55 10.03
CA SER A 314 16.99 -7.32 11.00
C SER A 314 17.31 -5.84 11.25
N SER A 315 17.65 -5.52 12.51
CA SER A 315 17.93 -4.17 13.02
C SER A 315 19.04 -3.41 12.27
N LEU A 316 19.97 -4.11 11.59
CA LEU A 316 21.06 -3.46 10.85
C LEU A 316 20.59 -2.61 9.65
N ILE A 317 19.42 -2.93 9.10
CA ILE A 317 18.80 -2.16 7.99
C ILE A 317 18.15 -0.86 8.53
N ALA A 318 17.85 -0.79 9.83
CA ALA A 318 17.09 0.29 10.48
C ALA A 318 17.85 1.62 10.61
N LEU A 319 19.18 1.58 10.58
CA LEU A 319 20.05 2.70 10.97
C LEU A 319 19.97 3.93 10.04
N LYS A 320 19.13 3.91 9.00
CA LYS A 320 18.95 5.00 8.04
C LYS A 320 17.55 5.61 8.02
N ASP A 321 16.59 5.12 8.79
CA ASP A 321 15.19 5.54 8.68
C ASP A 321 14.75 6.46 9.83
N ASP A 322 15.12 7.74 9.70
CA ASP A 322 14.74 8.85 10.59
C ASP A 322 13.30 9.36 10.35
N THR A 323 12.52 8.70 9.50
CA THR A 323 11.16 9.18 9.18
C THR A 323 10.24 9.04 10.40
N ASP A 324 9.85 10.16 11.00
CA ASP A 324 8.88 10.20 12.09
C ASP A 324 7.44 10.13 11.55
N LEU A 325 6.89 8.92 11.50
CA LEU A 325 5.51 8.68 11.07
C LEU A 325 4.46 9.24 12.05
N SER A 326 4.84 9.53 13.30
CA SER A 326 3.89 10.05 14.29
C SER A 326 3.39 11.46 13.95
N GLN A 327 4.22 12.26 13.26
CA GLN A 327 3.91 13.63 12.85
C GLN A 327 3.40 13.74 11.40
N ALA A 328 3.43 12.65 10.64
CA ALA A 328 3.03 12.66 9.23
C ALA A 328 1.53 12.96 9.07
N LEU A 329 1.19 13.98 8.28
CA LEU A 329 -0.21 14.33 8.01
C LEU A 329 -0.88 13.36 7.06
N CYS A 330 -0.16 12.89 6.03
CA CYS A 330 -0.62 11.94 5.00
C CYS A 330 0.56 11.10 4.49
N LEU A 331 0.29 10.17 3.57
CA LEU A 331 1.31 9.27 3.03
C LEU A 331 2.35 10.02 2.17
N SER A 332 3.63 9.69 2.34
CA SER A 332 4.72 10.29 1.55
C SER A 332 5.18 9.41 0.39
N ILE A 333 5.30 9.99 -0.80
CA ILE A 333 5.61 9.30 -2.06
C ILE A 333 6.99 9.73 -2.54
N SER A 334 7.81 8.76 -2.95
CA SER A 334 9.11 9.05 -3.55
C SER A 334 8.96 9.73 -4.90
N VAL A 335 9.82 10.70 -5.20
CA VAL A 335 9.79 11.39 -6.49
C VAL A 335 10.01 10.42 -7.66
N SER A 336 10.88 9.42 -7.48
CA SER A 336 11.12 8.40 -8.49
C SER A 336 9.84 7.68 -8.91
N GLU A 337 8.95 7.35 -7.96
CA GLU A 337 7.67 6.74 -8.27
C GLU A 337 6.73 7.70 -9.01
N ILE A 338 6.64 8.97 -8.58
CA ILE A 338 5.81 9.98 -9.25
C ILE A 338 6.18 10.07 -10.75
N LEU A 339 7.47 10.11 -11.05
CA LEU A 339 7.96 10.22 -12.43
C LEU A 339 7.73 8.94 -13.24
N GLN A 340 7.86 7.75 -12.63
CA GLN A 340 7.69 6.46 -13.32
C GLN A 340 6.21 6.13 -13.55
N ALA A 341 5.37 6.33 -12.54
CA ALA A 341 3.94 5.99 -12.56
C ALA A 341 3.19 6.72 -13.69
N ASN A 342 3.50 8.00 -13.92
CA ASN A 342 2.82 8.80 -14.93
C ASN A 342 3.30 8.51 -16.37
N GLN A 343 4.44 7.83 -16.56
CA GLN A 343 4.90 7.40 -17.89
C GLN A 343 4.25 6.10 -18.35
N GLN A 344 3.89 5.23 -17.42
CA GLN A 344 3.24 3.96 -17.73
C GLN A 344 1.75 4.23 -17.99
N GLN A 345 1.30 4.00 -19.22
CA GLN A 345 -0.13 3.93 -19.54
C GLN A 345 -0.59 2.51 -19.20
N GLY A 346 -1.17 2.34 -18.01
CA GLY A 346 -1.69 1.07 -17.52
C GLY A 346 -2.60 1.27 -16.32
N ASP A 347 -3.21 0.20 -15.83
CA ASP A 347 -4.19 0.18 -14.72
C ASP A 347 -3.52 0.33 -13.32
N GLY A 348 -2.40 1.06 -13.26
CA GLY A 348 -1.62 1.28 -12.04
C GLY A 348 -1.97 2.59 -11.34
N VAL A 349 -1.40 2.79 -10.15
CA VAL A 349 -1.46 4.06 -9.41
C VAL A 349 -0.86 5.19 -10.24
N ARG A 350 -1.61 6.29 -10.39
CA ARG A 350 -1.25 7.45 -11.22
C ARG A 350 -1.45 8.74 -10.42
N PHE A 351 -0.53 9.69 -10.53
CA PHE A 351 -0.54 10.88 -9.68
C PHE A 351 -0.92 12.14 -10.46
N PHE A 352 -1.90 12.87 -9.95
CA PHE A 352 -2.11 14.27 -10.32
C PHE A 352 -1.28 15.15 -9.40
N VAL A 353 -0.18 15.68 -9.92
CA VAL A 353 0.79 16.47 -9.14
C VAL A 353 0.30 17.90 -8.97
N VAL A 354 0.30 18.39 -7.74
CA VAL A 354 -0.09 19.75 -7.38
C VAL A 354 1.12 20.46 -6.79
N ASP A 355 1.67 21.43 -7.52
CA ASP A 355 2.76 22.27 -7.03
C ASP A 355 2.15 23.37 -6.15
N CYS A 356 2.47 23.33 -4.86
CA CYS A 356 1.92 24.25 -3.86
C CYS A 356 2.83 25.43 -3.54
N ARG A 357 3.96 25.56 -4.23
CA ARG A 357 4.92 26.64 -3.94
C ARG A 357 4.37 28.00 -4.39
N PRO A 358 4.86 29.11 -3.81
CA PRO A 358 4.51 30.45 -4.26
C PRO A 358 4.78 30.64 -5.76
N ALA A 359 3.99 31.49 -6.41
CA ALA A 359 4.10 31.73 -7.85
C ALA A 359 5.52 32.06 -8.34
N GLU A 360 6.32 32.79 -7.55
CA GLU A 360 7.71 33.11 -7.91
C GLU A 360 8.60 31.85 -8.03
N GLN A 361 8.46 30.92 -7.08
CA GLN A 361 9.21 29.66 -7.10
C GLN A 361 8.74 28.75 -8.23
N TYR A 362 7.42 28.64 -8.43
CA TYR A 362 6.82 27.88 -9.52
C TYR A 362 7.31 28.37 -10.89
N ASN A 363 7.28 29.68 -11.13
CA ASN A 363 7.70 30.27 -12.40
C ASN A 363 9.20 30.12 -12.66
N SER A 364 10.03 30.07 -11.61
CA SER A 364 11.47 29.85 -11.73
C SER A 364 11.80 28.44 -12.25
N GLY A 365 10.96 27.46 -11.96
CA GLY A 365 11.09 26.09 -12.45
C GLY A 365 10.05 25.19 -11.82
N HIS A 366 9.30 24.41 -12.61
CA HIS A 366 8.27 23.48 -12.11
C HIS A 366 8.15 22.24 -13.01
N LEU A 367 7.52 21.19 -12.49
CA LEU A 367 7.18 20.00 -13.26
C LEU A 367 6.10 20.35 -14.31
N SER A 368 6.36 20.04 -15.58
CA SER A 368 5.51 20.39 -16.73
C SER A 368 4.07 19.89 -16.66
N THR A 369 3.84 18.80 -15.93
CA THR A 369 2.52 18.18 -15.75
C THR A 369 1.82 18.59 -14.45
N ALA A 370 2.45 19.43 -13.62
CA ALA A 370 1.89 19.82 -12.33
C ALA A 370 0.86 20.94 -12.48
N PHE A 371 -0.23 20.85 -11.71
CA PHE A 371 -1.16 21.95 -11.51
C PHE A 371 -0.62 22.89 -10.44
N HIS A 372 -0.58 24.20 -10.70
CA HIS A 372 -0.15 25.18 -9.71
C HIS A 372 -1.30 25.58 -8.77
N LEU A 373 -1.11 25.37 -7.48
CA LEU A 373 -2.00 25.85 -6.42
C LEU A 373 -1.20 26.66 -5.41
N ASP A 374 -1.09 27.96 -5.63
CA ASP A 374 -0.34 28.85 -4.74
C ASP A 374 -0.88 28.79 -3.29
N SER A 375 -0.06 28.27 -2.36
CA SER A 375 -0.44 28.08 -0.96
C SER A 375 -0.71 29.39 -0.23
N ASP A 376 -0.12 30.51 -0.69
CA ASP A 376 -0.28 31.82 -0.05
C ASP A 376 -1.73 32.33 -0.18
N LEU A 377 -2.44 31.93 -1.24
CA LEU A 377 -3.83 32.30 -1.48
C LEU A 377 -4.75 31.83 -0.35
N MET A 378 -4.42 30.74 0.33
CA MET A 378 -5.26 30.19 1.38
C MET A 378 -5.46 31.17 2.55
N LEU A 379 -4.45 31.99 2.86
CA LEU A 379 -4.52 33.03 3.89
C LEU A 379 -4.80 34.42 3.31
N GLN A 380 -4.22 34.74 2.16
CA GLN A 380 -4.29 36.08 1.58
C GLN A 380 -5.62 36.34 0.85
N ASN A 381 -6.15 35.33 0.14
CA ASN A 381 -7.38 35.46 -0.64
C ASN A 381 -8.18 34.13 -0.69
N PRO A 382 -8.90 33.76 0.39
CA PRO A 382 -9.60 32.48 0.48
C PRO A 382 -10.63 32.23 -0.64
N GLY A 383 -11.23 33.30 -1.18
CA GLY A 383 -12.18 33.20 -2.28
C GLY A 383 -11.51 32.76 -3.58
N GLU A 384 -10.32 33.26 -3.86
CA GLU A 384 -9.50 32.84 -5.02
C GLU A 384 -8.95 31.43 -4.82
N PHE A 385 -8.47 31.10 -3.61
CA PHE A 385 -8.07 29.74 -3.26
C PHE A 385 -9.20 28.72 -3.54
N ALA A 386 -10.43 29.01 -3.12
CA ALA A 386 -11.57 28.13 -3.38
C ALA A 386 -11.86 27.93 -4.88
N LEU A 387 -11.69 28.98 -5.70
CA LEU A 387 -11.82 28.88 -7.16
C LEU A 387 -10.68 28.06 -7.78
N SER A 388 -9.45 28.21 -7.27
CA SER A 388 -8.30 27.40 -7.70
C SER A 388 -8.48 25.92 -7.35
N VAL A 389 -8.97 25.59 -6.15
CA VAL A 389 -9.30 24.21 -5.76
C VAL A 389 -10.38 23.61 -6.66
N LYS A 390 -11.41 24.39 -7.02
CA LYS A 390 -12.42 23.92 -7.98
C LYS A 390 -11.81 23.64 -9.35
N SER A 391 -10.94 24.53 -9.83
CA SER A 391 -10.26 24.40 -11.11
C SER A 391 -9.29 23.21 -11.13
N LEU A 392 -8.63 22.95 -10.00
CA LEU A 392 -7.75 21.79 -9.80
C LEU A 392 -8.51 20.48 -9.98
N LEU A 393 -9.65 20.32 -9.29
CA LEU A 393 -10.43 19.08 -9.36
C LEU A 393 -11.04 18.85 -10.76
N GLU A 394 -11.43 19.94 -11.44
CA GLU A 394 -11.88 19.86 -12.83
C GLU A 394 -10.74 19.47 -13.79
N ALA A 395 -9.56 20.07 -13.62
CA ALA A 395 -8.38 19.73 -14.40
C ALA A 395 -7.94 18.28 -14.17
N GLN A 396 -8.01 17.79 -12.93
CA GLN A 396 -7.76 16.38 -12.61
C GLN A 396 -8.71 15.48 -13.39
N LYS A 397 -10.02 15.73 -13.29
CA LYS A 397 -11.05 14.95 -13.98
C LYS A 397 -10.82 14.92 -15.50
N GLN A 398 -10.61 16.08 -16.13
CA GLN A 398 -10.35 16.16 -17.58
C GLN A 398 -9.05 15.46 -17.99
N SER A 399 -8.02 15.53 -17.15
CA SER A 399 -6.74 14.87 -17.41
C SER A 399 -6.83 13.35 -17.34
N ILE A 400 -7.67 12.82 -16.44
CA ILE A 400 -7.99 11.39 -16.35
C ILE A 400 -8.81 10.95 -17.57
N GLU A 401 -9.90 11.66 -17.89
CA GLU A 401 -10.79 11.32 -19.02
C GLU A 401 -10.06 11.35 -20.37
N SER A 402 -9.07 12.24 -20.53
CA SER A 402 -8.23 12.32 -21.73
C SER A 402 -7.07 11.33 -21.77
N GLY A 403 -6.81 10.58 -20.68
CA GLY A 403 -5.66 9.69 -20.58
C GLY A 403 -4.30 10.40 -20.69
N SER A 404 -4.25 11.69 -20.34
CA SER A 404 -3.02 12.50 -20.48
C SER A 404 -1.96 12.06 -19.47
N VAL A 405 -0.68 12.35 -19.74
CA VAL A 405 0.44 12.04 -18.81
C VAL A 405 0.26 12.73 -17.44
N ALA A 406 -0.46 13.86 -17.40
CA ALA A 406 -0.75 14.59 -16.16
C ALA A 406 -1.93 13.98 -15.35
N GLY A 407 -2.74 13.12 -15.97
CA GLY A 407 -3.93 12.54 -15.34
C GLY A 407 -3.62 11.46 -14.32
N GLY A 408 -4.17 11.59 -13.11
CA GLY A 408 -4.07 10.56 -12.08
C GLY A 408 -5.13 10.71 -11.00
N GLU A 409 -5.62 9.59 -10.49
CA GLU A 409 -6.63 9.55 -9.41
C GLU A 409 -6.05 10.07 -8.09
N HIS A 410 -4.74 9.89 -7.88
CA HIS A 410 -4.07 10.16 -6.62
C HIS A 410 -3.53 11.59 -6.57
N LEU A 411 -4.01 12.40 -5.61
CA LEU A 411 -3.57 13.79 -5.45
C LEU A 411 -2.22 13.83 -4.72
N CYS A 412 -1.16 14.25 -5.42
CA CYS A 412 0.18 14.35 -4.87
C CYS A 412 0.63 15.82 -4.75
N PHE A 413 0.66 16.33 -3.53
CA PHE A 413 1.06 17.70 -3.25
C PHE A 413 2.58 17.82 -3.12
N MET A 414 3.16 18.84 -3.75
CA MET A 414 4.59 19.08 -3.78
C MET A 414 4.90 20.50 -3.31
N GLY A 415 5.65 20.60 -2.23
CA GLY A 415 6.21 21.85 -1.70
C GLY A 415 7.63 22.11 -2.21
N SER A 416 8.36 23.01 -1.57
CA SER A 416 9.76 23.27 -1.89
C SER A 416 10.68 22.15 -1.42
N GLY A 417 10.30 21.43 -0.36
CA GLY A 417 11.13 20.44 0.31
C GLY A 417 11.87 20.99 1.53
N ARG A 418 11.58 22.23 1.92
CA ARG A 418 12.12 22.88 3.12
C ARG A 418 11.00 23.04 4.13
N GLU A 419 11.16 22.48 5.32
CA GLU A 419 10.11 22.47 6.35
C GLU A 419 9.59 23.87 6.71
N GLU A 420 10.47 24.87 6.75
CA GLU A 420 10.12 26.26 7.05
C GLU A 420 9.18 26.89 6.00
N GLU A 421 9.33 26.50 4.73
CA GLU A 421 8.54 27.03 3.62
C GLU A 421 7.25 26.21 3.40
N ASP A 422 7.29 24.91 3.72
CA ASP A 422 6.21 23.96 3.46
C ASP A 422 5.06 24.01 4.49
N MET A 423 5.12 24.90 5.49
CA MET A 423 4.07 25.07 6.49
C MET A 423 2.71 25.41 5.87
N TYR A 424 2.66 26.27 4.85
CA TYR A 424 1.40 26.62 4.18
C TYR A 424 0.84 25.46 3.34
N MET A 425 1.71 24.68 2.71
CA MET A 425 1.31 23.44 2.01
C MET A 425 0.70 22.44 2.99
N ASN A 426 1.21 22.31 4.22
CA ASN A 426 0.58 21.45 5.24
C ASN A 426 -0.85 21.89 5.58
N MET A 427 -1.15 23.19 5.54
CA MET A 427 -2.52 23.67 5.70
C MET A 427 -3.40 23.36 4.48
N VAL A 428 -2.83 23.42 3.27
CA VAL A 428 -3.52 22.97 2.04
C VAL A 428 -3.85 21.48 2.16
N LEU A 429 -2.90 20.62 2.57
CA LEU A 429 -3.15 19.20 2.82
C LEU A 429 -4.28 19.00 3.83
N ALA A 430 -4.25 19.72 4.95
CA ALA A 430 -5.31 19.65 5.96
C ALA A 430 -6.69 20.05 5.38
N HIS A 431 -6.76 21.02 4.47
CA HIS A 431 -8.00 21.41 3.79
C HIS A 431 -8.60 20.24 2.99
N PHE A 432 -7.78 19.50 2.23
CA PHE A 432 -8.27 18.36 1.45
C PHE A 432 -8.67 17.18 2.35
N LEU A 433 -7.89 16.90 3.39
CA LEU A 433 -8.19 15.85 4.36
C LEU A 433 -9.49 16.13 5.14
N GLN A 434 -9.73 17.39 5.54
CA GLN A 434 -10.98 17.80 6.19
C GLN A 434 -12.21 17.62 5.27
N LYS A 435 -12.00 17.61 3.95
CA LYS A 435 -13.05 17.36 2.95
C LYS A 435 -13.20 15.88 2.61
N ASN A 436 -12.61 14.99 3.42
CA ASN A 436 -12.61 13.54 3.25
C ASN A 436 -12.15 13.14 1.84
N LYS A 437 -11.14 13.81 1.28
CA LYS A 437 -10.59 13.44 -0.03
C LYS A 437 -9.68 12.23 0.11
N GLU A 438 -10.03 11.18 -0.62
CA GLU A 438 -9.21 9.97 -0.76
C GLU A 438 -7.93 10.26 -1.57
N TYR A 439 -6.95 9.38 -1.41
CA TYR A 439 -5.70 9.35 -2.17
C TYR A 439 -4.83 10.62 -2.08
N VAL A 440 -4.99 11.38 -1.00
CA VAL A 440 -4.14 12.55 -0.68
C VAL A 440 -2.77 12.08 -0.19
N CYS A 441 -1.71 12.55 -0.84
CA CYS A 441 -0.34 12.26 -0.48
C CYS A 441 0.60 13.45 -0.73
N ILE A 442 1.82 13.35 -0.22
CA ILE A 442 2.87 14.38 -0.35
C ILE A 442 4.10 13.83 -1.06
N ALA A 443 4.71 14.63 -1.93
CA ALA A 443 6.00 14.31 -2.55
C ALA A 443 7.14 14.43 -1.52
N LYS A 444 7.80 13.31 -1.19
CA LYS A 444 8.87 13.26 -0.19
C LYS A 444 10.05 14.11 -0.62
N GLY A 445 10.34 15.16 0.16
CA GLY A 445 11.43 16.11 -0.09
C GLY A 445 11.13 17.16 -1.17
N GLY A 446 9.88 17.25 -1.63
CA GLY A 446 9.39 18.32 -2.50
C GLY A 446 10.15 18.51 -3.81
N PHE A 447 10.08 19.72 -4.34
CA PHE A 447 10.73 20.09 -5.61
C PHE A 447 12.27 20.01 -5.53
N MET A 448 12.87 20.25 -4.37
CA MET A 448 14.31 20.13 -4.16
C MET A 448 14.83 18.72 -4.46
N VAL A 449 14.18 17.68 -3.92
CA VAL A 449 14.57 16.29 -4.19
C VAL A 449 14.26 15.90 -5.64
N LEU A 450 13.20 16.46 -6.24
CA LEU A 450 12.94 16.27 -7.67
C LEU A 450 14.09 16.79 -8.54
N GLN A 451 14.58 17.99 -8.28
CA GLN A 451 15.71 18.55 -9.02
C GLN A 451 16.97 17.69 -8.85
N GLN A 452 17.27 17.28 -7.61
CA GLN A 452 18.43 16.41 -7.35
C GLN A 452 18.31 15.07 -8.08
N HIS A 453 17.14 14.43 -8.00
CA HIS A 453 16.92 13.13 -8.64
C HIS A 453 17.06 13.21 -10.17
N LEU A 454 16.53 14.26 -10.79
CA LEU A 454 16.70 14.49 -12.23
C LEU A 454 18.15 14.84 -12.59
N ALA A 455 18.88 15.56 -11.73
CA ALA A 455 20.29 15.84 -11.94
C ALA A 455 21.10 14.53 -11.92
N ASP A 456 20.88 13.68 -10.92
CA ASP A 456 21.59 12.40 -10.75
C ASP A 456 21.37 11.45 -11.95
N ILE A 457 20.14 11.37 -12.48
CA ILE A 457 19.83 10.53 -13.64
C ILE A 457 20.43 11.09 -14.94
N ASN A 458 20.50 12.42 -15.10
CA ASN A 458 21.05 13.06 -16.29
C ASN A 458 22.59 12.98 -16.39
N VAL A 459 23.31 12.50 -15.38
CA VAL A 459 24.78 12.34 -15.43
C VAL A 459 25.20 11.21 -16.40
N ASP A 460 24.33 10.25 -16.72
CA ASP A 460 24.68 9.04 -17.50
C ASP A 460 24.43 9.11 -19.03
N GLY A 461 24.08 10.26 -19.62
CA GLY A 461 24.18 10.42 -21.08
C GLY A 461 23.32 11.52 -21.71
N PRO A 462 23.77 12.10 -22.84
CA PRO A 462 23.09 13.21 -23.53
C PRO A 462 21.78 12.81 -24.27
N ASP A 463 21.48 11.51 -24.38
CA ASP A 463 20.35 11.01 -25.19
C ASP A 463 19.05 10.81 -24.40
N ASN A 464 19.06 10.88 -23.06
CA ASN A 464 17.86 10.78 -22.20
C ASN A 464 17.51 12.13 -21.55
N GLY A 465 17.44 13.21 -22.33
CA GLY A 465 17.20 14.55 -21.80
C GLY A 465 15.87 14.71 -21.06
N TYR A 466 15.87 14.55 -19.73
CA TYR A 466 14.77 14.91 -18.85
C TYR A 466 14.56 16.43 -18.73
N GLY A 467 15.31 17.23 -19.49
CA GLY A 467 15.15 18.68 -19.57
C GLY A 467 13.78 19.15 -20.09
N HIS A 468 12.93 18.25 -20.60
CA HIS A 468 11.53 18.55 -20.93
C HIS A 468 10.57 18.45 -19.73
N TRP A 469 11.01 17.87 -18.61
CA TRP A 469 10.17 17.66 -17.43
C TRP A 469 10.05 18.92 -16.59
N ILE A 470 11.12 19.71 -16.51
CA ILE A 470 11.12 20.99 -15.83
C ILE A 470 10.95 22.12 -16.85
N ILE A 471 9.89 22.92 -16.68
CA ILE A 471 9.71 24.16 -17.43
C ILE A 471 10.29 25.29 -16.57
N SER A 472 11.22 26.07 -17.13
CA SER A 472 11.73 27.30 -16.51
C SER A 472 11.43 28.50 -17.40
N THR A 473 10.89 29.56 -16.82
CA THR A 473 10.57 30.81 -17.54
C THR A 473 11.76 31.76 -17.63
N THR A 474 12.85 31.51 -16.90
CA THR A 474 14.09 32.29 -17.00
C THR A 474 14.91 31.78 -18.19
N GLY A 475 14.73 32.43 -19.34
CA GLY A 475 15.50 32.14 -20.54
C GLY A 475 17.00 32.32 -20.31
N SER A 476 17.71 31.22 -20.06
CA SER A 476 19.13 31.03 -20.34
C SER A 476 19.47 29.55 -20.22
N ARG A 477 19.54 28.87 -21.38
CA ARG A 477 20.45 27.72 -21.53
C ARG A 477 21.88 28.27 -21.43
N SER A 478 22.37 28.49 -20.22
CA SER A 478 23.80 28.64 -19.96
C SER A 478 24.28 27.33 -19.35
N SER A 479 25.00 26.58 -20.17
CA SER A 479 25.86 25.45 -19.80
C SER A 479 26.49 25.64 -18.41
N MET A 480 26.08 24.80 -17.45
CA MET A 480 26.74 24.69 -16.15
C MET A 480 28.12 24.06 -16.37
N SER A 481 29.15 24.90 -16.47
CA SER A 481 30.53 24.45 -16.26
C SER A 481 30.81 24.45 -14.77
N SER A 482 31.23 23.28 -14.28
CA SER A 482 31.72 22.99 -12.93
C SER A 482 32.66 24.06 -12.38
N TYR A 483 32.37 24.53 -11.16
CA TYR A 483 33.35 25.22 -10.32
C TYR A 483 34.41 24.21 -9.89
N ALA A 484 35.65 24.44 -10.31
CA ALA A 484 36.84 23.88 -9.71
C ALA A 484 37.76 25.03 -9.31
N ASP A 485 38.23 24.98 -8.07
CA ASP A 485 39.15 25.91 -7.43
C ASP A 485 40.43 26.18 -8.24
N GLY A 486 40.92 27.42 -8.15
CA GLY A 486 42.21 27.82 -8.71
C GLY A 486 42.61 29.22 -8.24
N ASP A 487 43.54 29.24 -7.29
CA ASP A 487 44.09 30.40 -6.58
C ASP A 487 45.00 31.29 -7.48
N SER A 488 44.99 32.60 -7.15
CA SER A 488 45.97 33.69 -7.38
C SER A 488 46.58 34.01 -8.77
N SER A 489 46.40 35.26 -9.23
CA SER A 489 47.46 36.30 -9.27
C SER A 489 47.03 37.62 -9.95
N ASN A 490 47.65 38.71 -9.48
CA ASN A 490 47.45 40.14 -9.79
C ASN A 490 47.48 40.54 -11.28
N GLY A 491 46.69 41.57 -11.62
CA GLY A 491 46.88 42.39 -12.82
C GLY A 491 45.99 43.64 -12.85
N MET A 492 46.56 44.78 -12.44
CA MET A 492 45.98 46.12 -12.55
C MET A 492 45.95 46.59 -14.01
N GLY A 493 44.84 47.16 -14.49
CA GLY A 493 44.75 47.79 -15.81
C GLY A 493 43.44 48.56 -16.02
N ASP A 494 43.54 49.89 -15.90
CA ASP A 494 42.50 50.90 -16.11
C ASP A 494 41.92 50.92 -17.54
N GLY A 495 40.62 51.21 -17.69
CA GLY A 495 39.99 51.47 -18.99
C GLY A 495 38.50 51.80 -18.92
N LYS A 496 38.18 53.10 -18.89
CA LYS A 496 36.84 53.72 -18.80
C LYS A 496 35.93 53.51 -20.02
N GLY A 497 34.61 53.48 -19.75
CA GLY A 497 33.51 53.88 -20.65
C GLY A 497 32.48 52.76 -20.88
N VAL A 498 31.17 52.89 -20.70
CA VAL A 498 30.25 54.02 -20.43
C VAL A 498 29.06 53.41 -19.67
N LYS A 499 28.79 53.88 -18.43
CA LYS A 499 27.51 53.67 -17.74
C LYS A 499 26.74 54.98 -17.81
N SER A 500 25.57 55.00 -18.46
CA SER A 500 24.46 55.84 -18.03
C SER A 500 23.18 55.48 -18.77
N LEU A 501 22.06 55.60 -18.04
CA LEU A 501 20.67 55.62 -18.51
C LEU A 501 20.04 54.25 -18.81
N VAL A 502 19.55 53.54 -17.79
CA VAL A 502 18.11 53.38 -17.50
C VAL A 502 18.00 52.75 -16.10
N ASN A 503 17.85 53.60 -15.07
CA ASN A 503 17.31 53.21 -13.78
C ASN A 503 16.87 54.49 -13.07
N LYS A 504 15.60 54.89 -13.27
CA LYS A 504 14.77 55.77 -12.41
C LYS A 504 13.51 56.24 -13.14
N MET A 505 12.52 55.35 -13.20
CA MET A 505 11.07 55.54 -13.47
C MET A 505 10.62 54.12 -13.89
N THR A 506 9.80 53.35 -13.20
CA THR A 506 8.64 53.68 -12.38
C THR A 506 8.33 52.44 -11.54
N VAL A 507 8.73 52.45 -10.27
CA VAL A 507 8.03 51.69 -9.22
C VAL A 507 6.99 52.64 -8.66
N ALA A 508 5.75 52.15 -8.54
CA ALA A 508 4.53 52.79 -8.03
C ALA A 508 3.53 53.22 -9.12
N LEU A 509 2.75 52.25 -9.61
CA LEU A 509 1.28 52.36 -9.72
C LEU A 509 0.66 50.96 -9.72
N LYS A 510 0.44 50.52 -8.49
CA LYS A 510 -0.48 49.53 -7.94
C LYS A 510 -1.78 49.27 -8.75
N THR A 511 -2.18 47.99 -8.74
CA THR A 511 -3.56 47.46 -8.64
C THR A 511 -4.61 47.91 -9.63
N LYS A 512 -5.00 47.00 -10.55
CA LYS A 512 -6.35 46.40 -10.67
C LYS A 512 -6.51 45.74 -12.05
N SER A 513 -7.07 44.53 -12.02
CA SER A 513 -7.98 43.99 -13.05
C SER A 513 -7.39 43.66 -14.42
N VAL A 514 -7.20 42.37 -14.69
CA VAL A 514 -7.29 41.85 -16.06
C VAL A 514 -8.26 40.69 -16.06
N ASN A 515 -9.54 41.06 -16.15
CA ASN A 515 -10.60 40.21 -16.65
C ASN A 515 -10.42 40.18 -18.18
N VAL A 516 -9.74 39.17 -18.72
CA VAL A 516 -9.71 38.89 -20.17
C VAL A 516 -10.10 37.42 -20.35
N LYS A 517 -11.41 37.17 -20.24
CA LYS A 517 -12.09 36.24 -21.14
C LYS A 517 -11.93 36.76 -22.57
N GLU A 518 -11.91 35.84 -23.52
CA GLU A 518 -11.79 36.06 -24.98
C GLU A 518 -10.37 36.34 -25.50
N LYS A 519 -9.52 35.29 -25.55
CA LYS A 519 -8.60 35.03 -26.69
C LYS A 519 -7.75 33.74 -26.62
N VAL A 520 -8.25 32.67 -26.02
CA VAL A 520 -7.60 31.34 -26.08
C VAL A 520 -8.61 30.24 -26.43
N ILE A 521 -9.42 30.46 -27.48
CA ILE A 521 -10.20 29.43 -28.16
C ILE A 521 -9.98 29.58 -29.67
N SER A 522 -8.75 29.40 -30.14
CA SER A 522 -8.47 29.36 -31.59
C SER A 522 -7.26 28.50 -31.96
N PHE A 523 -7.02 27.42 -31.22
CA PHE A 523 -6.00 26.43 -31.60
C PHE A 523 -6.37 24.99 -31.25
N ILE A 524 -7.63 24.60 -31.45
CA ILE A 524 -8.03 23.20 -31.69
C ILE A 524 -9.25 23.21 -32.62
N GLU A 525 -9.02 23.48 -33.90
CA GLU A 525 -9.90 22.98 -34.96
C GLU A 525 -9.03 22.18 -35.90
N ASN A 526 -9.18 20.86 -35.88
CA ASN A 526 -8.87 20.04 -37.03
C ASN A 526 -9.93 18.94 -37.16
N THR A 527 -10.84 19.20 -38.11
CA THR A 527 -11.25 18.29 -39.17
C THR A 527 -11.60 16.85 -38.80
N SER A 528 -12.89 16.59 -38.65
CA SER A 528 -13.58 15.47 -39.34
C SER A 528 -15.09 15.52 -39.05
N THR A 529 -15.85 16.13 -39.96
CA THR A 529 -17.31 15.98 -40.04
C THR A 529 -17.65 14.72 -40.83
N PRO A 530 -18.47 13.78 -40.31
CA PRO A 530 -19.14 12.79 -41.14
C PRO A 530 -20.41 13.41 -41.72
N VAL A 531 -20.57 13.24 -43.03
CA VAL A 531 -21.73 13.64 -43.81
C VAL A 531 -22.93 12.75 -43.44
N GLU A 532 -23.97 13.32 -42.85
CA GLU A 532 -25.29 12.66 -42.74
C GLU A 532 -26.01 12.67 -44.10
N ARG A 533 -26.33 11.49 -44.61
CA ARG A 533 -27.28 11.30 -45.70
C ARG A 533 -28.70 11.24 -45.12
N LEU A 534 -29.51 12.23 -45.44
CA LEU A 534 -30.96 12.16 -45.36
C LEU A 534 -31.50 11.33 -46.54
N VAL A 535 -32.35 10.34 -46.23
CA VAL A 535 -33.27 9.70 -47.18
C VAL A 535 -34.69 9.91 -46.65
N PRO A 536 -35.67 10.30 -47.48
CA PRO A 536 -36.92 10.90 -47.02
C PRO A 536 -38.04 9.88 -46.80
N TYR A 537 -38.99 10.27 -45.94
CA TYR A 537 -40.43 10.04 -46.14
C TYR A 537 -41.17 11.36 -45.97
#